data_AF-A0A259AD14-F1
#
_entry.id   AF-A0A259AD14-F1
#
_cell.length_a   1.000
_cell.length_b   1.000
_cell.length_c   1.000
_cell.angle_alpha   90.00
_cell.angle_beta   90.00
_cell.angle_gamma   90.00
#
_symmetry.space_group_name_H-M   'P 1'
#
loop_
_entity.id
_entity.type
_entity.pdbx_description
1 polymer ?
#
loop_
_entity_poly.entity_id
_entity_poly.type
_entity_poly.pdbx_seq_one_letter_code
_entity_poly.pdbx_strand_id
1 'polypeptide(L)'
;MDAEALWSRYAAIWSSDPARRESELKECLADDVSYCDPNGPLRGRAALSDYMAGFQQSVPGGRFRIVQVIAHNGRSLARWALQNADGAVLQLGASFA
;
A
#
# COMPACT_ATOMS: atom_id res chain seq x y z
N MET A 1 12.08 -12.00 -2.09
CA MET A 1 12.00 -10.57 -2.45
C MET A 1 12.60 -9.80 -1.28
N ASP A 2 13.46 -8.83 -1.51
CA ASP A 2 13.93 -7.97 -0.41
C ASP A 2 12.80 -7.02 0.05
N ALA A 3 13.02 -6.32 1.17
CA ALA A 3 11.99 -5.45 1.75
C ALA A 3 11.63 -4.29 0.82
N GLU A 4 12.57 -3.77 0.04
CA GLU A 4 12.35 -2.63 -0.85
C GLU A 4 11.45 -2.99 -2.03
N ALA A 5 11.72 -4.13 -2.67
CA ALA A 5 10.87 -4.67 -3.72
C ALA A 5 9.49 -5.06 -3.19
N LEU A 6 9.39 -5.60 -1.97
CA LEU A 6 8.10 -5.96 -1.37
C LEU A 6 7.24 -4.71 -1.07
N TRP A 7 7.82 -3.67 -0.46
CA TRP A 7 7.11 -2.41 -0.22
C TRP A 7 6.72 -1.71 -1.51
N SER A 8 7.58 -1.75 -2.54
CA SER A 8 7.28 -1.18 -3.85
C SER A 8 6.14 -1.92 -4.54
N ARG A 9 6.12 -3.25 -4.45
CA ARG A 9 5.01 -4.09 -4.92
C ARG A 9 3.72 -3.72 -4.20
N TYR A 10 3.72 -3.72 -2.87
CA TYR A 10 2.55 -3.37 -2.07
C TYR A 10 2.01 -1.97 -2.40
N ALA A 11 2.89 -0.97 -2.52
CA ALA A 11 2.51 0.39 -2.87
C ALA A 11 1.81 0.47 -4.26
N ALA A 12 2.26 -0.32 -5.23
CA ALA A 12 1.65 -0.38 -6.56
C ALA A 12 0.22 -0.97 -6.55
N ILE A 13 -0.12 -1.82 -5.58
CA ILE A 13 -1.46 -2.42 -5.44
C ILE A 13 -2.54 -1.35 -5.20
N TRP A 14 -2.20 -0.29 -4.46
CA TRP A 14 -3.13 0.81 -4.16
C TRP A 14 -3.66 1.53 -5.40
N SER A 15 -2.93 1.46 -6.51
CA SER A 15 -3.30 2.05 -7.81
C SER A 15 -3.40 1.01 -8.92
N SER A 16 -3.49 -0.29 -8.57
CA SER A 16 -3.63 -1.36 -9.56
C SER A 16 -5.04 -1.44 -10.11
N ASP A 17 -5.17 -2.06 -11.29
CA ASP A 17 -6.45 -2.44 -11.87
C ASP A 17 -7.22 -3.36 -10.91
N PRO A 18 -8.52 -3.13 -10.66
CA PRO A 18 -9.36 -4.02 -9.85
C PRO A 18 -9.25 -5.50 -10.23
N ALA A 19 -9.15 -5.83 -11.51
CA ALA A 19 -9.03 -7.20 -12.01
C ALA A 19 -7.72 -7.90 -11.62
N ARG A 20 -6.67 -7.13 -11.27
CA ARG A 20 -5.36 -7.66 -10.84
C ARG A 20 -5.13 -7.53 -9.34
N ARG A 21 -5.91 -6.68 -8.66
CA ARG A 21 -5.69 -6.35 -7.25
C ARG A 21 -5.76 -7.59 -6.35
N GLU A 22 -6.72 -8.46 -6.57
CA GLU A 22 -6.89 -9.66 -5.74
C GLU A 22 -5.68 -10.60 -5.82
N SER A 23 -5.16 -10.87 -7.03
CA SER A 23 -3.99 -11.73 -7.21
C SER A 23 -2.74 -11.09 -6.59
N GLU A 24 -2.54 -9.79 -6.79
CA GLU A 24 -1.42 -9.05 -6.19
C GLU A 24 -1.46 -9.08 -4.66
N LEU A 25 -2.64 -8.90 -4.06
CA LEU A 25 -2.82 -8.99 -2.60
C LEU A 25 -2.51 -10.39 -2.07
N LYS A 26 -2.93 -11.45 -2.79
CA LYS A 26 -2.64 -12.84 -2.41
C LYS A 26 -1.15 -13.16 -2.43
N GLU A 27 -0.42 -12.63 -3.42
CA GLU A 27 1.01 -12.84 -3.55
C GLU A 27 1.83 -11.98 -2.59
N CYS A 28 1.34 -10.79 -2.24
CA CYS A 28 2.09 -9.80 -1.45
C CYS A 28 1.83 -9.89 0.07
N LEU A 29 0.63 -10.32 0.49
CA LEU A 29 0.19 -10.26 1.89
C LEU A 29 -0.17 -11.64 2.42
N ALA A 30 -0.07 -11.84 3.74
CA ALA A 30 -0.70 -12.97 4.42
C ALA A 30 -2.24 -12.91 4.31
N ASP A 31 -2.92 -14.03 4.51
CA ASP A 31 -4.38 -14.11 4.39
C ASP A 31 -5.10 -13.31 5.50
N ASP A 32 -4.54 -13.38 6.70
CA ASP A 32 -4.98 -12.71 7.93
C ASP A 32 -4.38 -11.31 8.11
N VAL A 33 -3.92 -10.67 7.03
CA VAL A 33 -3.30 -9.34 7.08
C VAL A 33 -4.16 -8.34 7.85
N SER A 34 -3.52 -7.60 8.75
CA SER A 34 -4.12 -6.44 9.40
C SER A 34 -3.54 -5.16 8.82
N TYR A 35 -4.40 -4.21 8.50
CA TYR A 35 -4.01 -2.86 8.12
C TYR A 35 -4.59 -1.86 9.13
N CYS A 36 -3.87 -0.78 9.43
CA CYS A 36 -4.40 0.29 10.25
C CYS A 36 -3.80 1.61 9.81
N ASP A 37 -4.64 2.62 9.71
CA ASP A 37 -4.25 4.01 9.52
C ASP A 37 -5.12 4.89 10.47
N PRO A 38 -5.06 6.23 10.37
CA PRO A 38 -5.91 7.10 11.20
C PRO A 38 -7.42 6.87 11.08
N ASN A 39 -7.91 6.23 10.02
CA ASN A 39 -9.33 5.92 9.81
C ASN A 39 -9.76 4.60 10.49
N GLY A 40 -8.81 3.84 11.03
CA GLY A 40 -9.06 2.67 11.87
C GLY A 40 -8.47 1.37 11.32
N PRO A 41 -8.69 0.24 12.05
CA PRO A 41 -8.15 -1.06 11.66
C PRO A 41 -9.04 -1.79 10.65
N LEU A 42 -8.39 -2.54 9.76
CA LEU A 42 -8.99 -3.47 8.79
C LEU A 42 -8.34 -4.86 8.96
N ARG A 43 -9.11 -5.91 8.66
CA ARG A 43 -8.63 -7.30 8.70
C ARG A 43 -8.99 -8.04 7.42
N GLY A 44 -8.02 -8.78 6.90
CA GLY A 44 -8.16 -9.59 5.70
C GLY A 44 -7.99 -8.80 4.41
N ARG A 45 -7.56 -9.51 3.36
CA ARG A 45 -7.27 -8.94 2.04
C ARG A 45 -8.50 -8.29 1.38
N ALA A 46 -9.70 -8.84 1.61
CA ALA A 46 -10.95 -8.32 1.04
C ALA A 46 -11.27 -6.90 1.57
N ALA A 47 -11.27 -6.72 2.90
CA ALA A 47 -11.52 -5.41 3.51
C ALA A 47 -10.49 -4.36 3.07
N LEU A 48 -9.23 -4.76 2.95
CA LEU A 48 -8.17 -3.87 2.44
C LEU A 48 -8.37 -3.53 0.95
N SER A 49 -8.80 -4.49 0.12
CA SER A 49 -9.09 -4.25 -1.30
C SER A 49 -10.23 -3.25 -1.49
N ASP A 50 -11.30 -3.36 -0.71
CA ASP A 50 -12.44 -2.43 -0.72
C ASP A 50 -11.99 -1.03 -0.29
N TYR A 51 -11.14 -0.95 0.73
CA TYR A 51 -10.56 0.31 1.19
C TYR A 51 -9.67 0.96 0.12
N MET A 52 -8.84 0.19 -0.59
CA MET A 52 -8.06 0.67 -1.74
C MET A 52 -8.96 1.18 -2.87
N ALA A 53 -10.12 0.57 -3.11
CA ALA A 53 -11.09 1.06 -4.08
C ALA A 53 -11.70 2.41 -3.65
N GLY A 54 -12.07 2.55 -2.37
CA GLY A 54 -12.55 3.82 -1.81
C GLY A 54 -11.47 4.92 -1.86
N PHE A 55 -10.22 4.57 -1.62
CA PHE A 55 -9.08 5.48 -1.80
C PHE A 55 -8.99 6.00 -3.24
N GLN A 56 -9.11 5.13 -4.26
CA GLN A 56 -9.07 5.56 -5.66
C GLN A 56 -10.26 6.45 -6.05
N GLN A 57 -11.41 6.32 -5.39
CA GLN A 57 -12.54 7.24 -5.59
C GLN A 57 -12.26 8.61 -4.97
N SER A 58 -11.58 8.64 -3.82
CA SER A 58 -11.25 9.88 -3.07
C SER A 58 -10.07 10.65 -3.67
N VAL A 59 -9.08 9.92 -4.20
CA VAL A 59 -7.88 10.47 -4.86
C VAL A 59 -7.71 9.80 -6.23
N PRO A 60 -8.48 10.20 -7.25
CA PRO A 60 -8.39 9.61 -8.58
C PRO A 60 -6.99 9.68 -9.18
N GLY A 61 -6.45 8.52 -9.58
CA GLY A 61 -5.08 8.41 -10.10
C GLY A 61 -3.99 8.56 -9.03
N GLY A 62 -4.39 8.59 -7.75
CA GLY A 62 -3.50 8.62 -6.61
C GLY A 62 -2.63 7.37 -6.57
N ARG A 63 -1.32 7.55 -6.35
CA ARG A 63 -0.36 6.44 -6.28
C ARG A 63 0.64 6.66 -5.16
N PHE A 64 1.03 5.57 -4.50
CA PHE A 64 2.09 5.61 -3.51
C PHE A 64 3.43 5.27 -4.15
N ARG A 65 4.45 6.08 -3.86
CA ARG A 65 5.84 5.82 -4.21
C ARG A 65 6.64 5.59 -2.94
N ILE A 66 7.38 4.49 -2.87
CA ILE A 66 8.34 4.25 -1.79
C ILE A 66 9.54 5.18 -1.96
N VAL A 67 9.89 5.87 -0.88
CA VAL A 67 11.00 6.84 -0.82
C VAL A 67 12.21 6.23 -0.14
N GLN A 68 11.98 5.43 0.91
CA GLN A 68 13.04 4.79 1.68
C GLN A 68 12.47 3.55 2.37
N VAL A 69 13.28 2.50 2.46
CA VAL A 69 12.99 1.34 3.31
C VAL A 69 14.12 1.16 4.33
N ILE A 70 13.74 0.95 5.58
CA ILE A 70 14.63 0.52 6.66
C ILE A 70 14.16 -0.86 7.08
N ALA A 71 15.03 -1.87 7.04
CA ALA A 71 14.68 -3.24 7.39
C ALA A 71 15.77 -3.89 8.23
N HIS A 72 15.37 -4.54 9.33
CA HIS A 72 16.24 -5.35 10.16
C HIS A 72 15.41 -6.30 11.02
N ASN A 73 15.99 -7.44 11.44
CA ASN A 73 15.36 -8.40 12.36
C ASN A 73 13.93 -8.84 11.97
N GLY A 74 13.66 -9.01 10.68
CA GLY A 74 12.35 -9.43 10.19
C GLY A 74 11.26 -8.35 10.30
N ARG A 75 11.64 -7.10 10.57
CA ARG A 75 10.78 -5.92 10.58
C ARG A 75 11.21 -4.93 9.52
N SER A 76 10.27 -4.13 9.04
CA SER A 76 10.56 -3.06 8.09
C SER A 76 9.68 -1.83 8.30
N LEU A 77 10.24 -0.67 7.99
CA LEU A 77 9.56 0.61 7.90
C LEU A 77 9.78 1.16 6.49
N ALA A 78 8.70 1.50 5.80
CA ALA A 78 8.76 2.22 4.54
C ALA A 78 8.27 3.65 4.71
N ARG A 79 9.04 4.60 4.21
CA ARG A 79 8.59 5.98 3.98
C ARG A 79 8.04 6.07 2.56
N TRP A 80 6.91 6.73 2.41
CA TRP A 80 6.22 6.84 1.13
C TRP A 80 5.76 8.27 0.86
N ALA A 81 5.58 8.56 -0.43
CA ALA A 81 4.93 9.76 -0.93
C ALA A 81 3.64 9.36 -1.67
N LEU A 82 2.52 9.96 -1.27
CA LEU A 82 1.29 9.93 -2.06
C LEU A 82 1.40 11.00 -3.14
N GLN A 83 1.29 10.58 -4.40
CA GLN A 83 1.28 11.46 -5.56
C GLN A 83 -0.11 11.47 -6.20
N ASN A 84 -0.53 12.63 -6.73
CA ASN A 84 -1.70 12.71 -7.60
C ASN A 84 -1.40 12.16 -9.01
N ALA A 85 -2.39 12.19 -9.90
CA ALA A 85 -2.24 11.75 -11.28
C ALA A 85 -1.07 12.45 -12.01
N ASP A 86 -0.91 13.76 -11.80
CA ASP A 86 0.15 14.59 -12.40
C ASP A 86 1.53 14.39 -11.77
N GLY A 87 1.64 13.59 -10.70
CA GLY A 87 2.88 13.31 -9.99
C GLY A 87 3.27 14.33 -8.91
N ALA A 88 2.40 15.32 -8.64
CA ALA A 88 2.58 16.22 -7.50
C ALA A 88 2.42 15.44 -6.18
N VAL A 89 3.35 15.67 -5.24
CA VAL A 89 3.29 15.05 -3.92
C VAL A 89 2.21 15.72 -3.09
N LEU A 90 1.20 14.96 -2.69
CA LEU A 90 0.10 15.42 -1.85
C LEU A 90 0.41 15.22 -0.36
N GLN A 91 1.05 14.10 -0.01
CA GLN A 91 1.32 13.72 1.37
C GLN A 91 2.57 12.86 1.47
N LEU A 92 3.28 12.98 2.59
CA LEU A 92 4.32 12.06 3.01
C LEU A 92 3.83 11.24 4.20
N GLY A 93 4.29 10.00 4.30
CA GLY A 93 3.94 9.14 5.41
C GLY A 93 4.92 7.99 5.59
N ALA A 94 4.61 7.13 6.56
CA ALA A 94 5.34 5.90 6.79
C ALA A 94 4.40 4.76 7.22
N SER A 95 4.80 3.54 6.92
CA SER A 95 4.12 2.30 7.30
C SER A 95 5.15 1.27 7.74
N PHE A 96 4.78 0.37 8.64
CA PHE A 96 5.67 -0.68 9.15
C PHE A 96 5.02 -2.06 9.09
N ALA A 97 5.86 -3.10 9.09
CA ALA A 97 5.49 -4.52 9.14
C ALA A 97 6.52 -5.28 9.99
#